data_AF-A0A382H3W3-F1
#
_entry.id   AF-A0A382H3W3-F1
#
_cell.length_a   1.000
_cell.length_b   1.000
_cell.length_c   1.000
_cell.angle_alpha   90.00
_cell.angle_beta   90.00
_cell.angle_gamma   90.00
#
_symmetry.space_group_name_H-M   'P 1'
#
loop_
_entity.id
_entity.type
_entity.pdbx_description
1 polymer ?
#
loop_
_entity_poly.entity_id
_entity_poly.type
_entity_poly.pdbx_seq_one_letter_code
_entity_poly.pdbx_strand_id
1 'polypeptide(L)'
;MSLNDIRDRFTPALDEIIDRCRITADFVDKEQFQVLIATVWGNAVLEPERSGIETSDLEDLHDFLNEQIERVMGEGVTVTHCFEFIVSKQGEDSLARQRVTANHKEFLHYFARLIL
;
A
#
# COMPACT_ATOMS: atom_id res chain seq x y z
N MET A 1 -16.00 -11.88 2.77
CA MET A 1 -16.71 -10.77 2.12
C MET A 1 -16.64 -10.95 0.61
N SER A 2 -17.41 -10.19 -0.19
CA SER A 2 -17.20 -10.13 -1.63
C SER A 2 -16.32 -8.94 -2.02
N LEU A 3 -15.72 -8.97 -3.21
CA LEU A 3 -14.96 -7.84 -3.77
C LEU A 3 -15.73 -6.51 -3.74
N ASN A 4 -17.05 -6.51 -3.95
CA ASN A 4 -17.85 -5.29 -3.88
C ASN A 4 -17.95 -4.74 -2.45
N ASP A 5 -18.04 -5.62 -1.45
CA ASP A 5 -18.04 -5.20 -0.04
C ASP A 5 -16.68 -4.61 0.36
N ILE A 6 -15.58 -5.18 -0.15
CA ILE A 6 -14.23 -4.63 0.01
C ILE A 6 -14.15 -3.23 -0.60
N ARG A 7 -14.63 -3.04 -1.84
CA ARG A 7 -14.63 -1.72 -2.50
C ARG A 7 -15.37 -0.69 -1.67
N ASP A 8 -16.61 -0.98 -1.27
CA ASP A 8 -17.44 -0.02 -0.53
C ASP A 8 -16.82 0.36 0.82
N ARG A 9 -16.16 -0.61 1.47
CA ARG A 9 -15.54 -0.41 2.78
C ARG A 9 -14.21 0.34 2.72
N PHE A 10 -13.34 -0.01 1.77
CA PHE A 10 -11.95 0.45 1.75
C PHE A 10 -11.72 1.66 0.84
N THR A 11 -12.60 1.94 -0.13
CA THR A 11 -12.47 3.12 -1.00
C THR A 11 -12.33 4.43 -0.21
N PRO A 12 -13.13 4.72 0.83
CA PRO A 12 -12.98 5.98 1.59
C PRO A 12 -11.59 6.13 2.24
N ALA A 13 -11.04 5.04 2.79
CA ALA A 13 -9.71 5.06 3.40
C ALA A 13 -8.59 5.22 2.35
N LEU A 14 -8.77 4.61 1.17
CA LEU A 14 -7.83 4.75 0.05
C LEU A 14 -7.87 6.16 -0.54
N ASP A 15 -9.05 6.76 -0.69
CA ASP A 15 -9.19 8.14 -1.14
C ASP A 15 -8.51 9.12 -0.15
N GLU A 16 -8.62 8.88 1.16
CA GLU A 16 -7.90 9.67 2.16
C GLU A 16 -6.37 9.53 2.03
N ILE A 17 -5.87 8.33 1.75
CA ILE A 17 -4.44 8.10 1.49
C ILE A 17 -3.98 8.86 0.24
N ILE A 18 -4.75 8.79 -0.85
CA ILE A 18 -4.44 9.47 -2.11
C ILE A 18 -4.44 10.99 -1.89
N ASP A 19 -5.44 11.53 -1.18
CA ASP A 19 -5.53 12.95 -0.87
C ASP A 19 -4.39 13.42 0.03
N ARG A 20 -3.95 12.59 0.98
CA ARG A 20 -2.77 12.87 1.79
C ARG A 20 -1.48 12.94 0.95
N CYS A 21 -1.39 12.14 -0.10
CA CYS A 21 -0.26 12.15 -1.03
C CYS A 21 -0.39 13.24 -2.11
N ARG A 22 -1.50 13.98 -2.16
CA ARG A 22 -1.73 14.99 -3.19
C ARG A 22 -0.88 16.25 -2.95
N ILE A 23 -0.08 16.63 -3.95
CA ILE A 23 0.72 17.86 -3.94
C ILE A 23 -0.06 19.01 -4.60
N THR A 24 -0.72 18.73 -5.72
CA THR A 24 -1.62 19.66 -6.44
C THR A 24 -2.79 18.87 -7.03
N ALA A 25 -3.76 19.54 -7.68
CA ALA A 25 -4.95 18.89 -8.23
C ALA A 25 -4.62 17.64 -9.08
N ASP A 26 -3.54 17.69 -9.87
CA ASP A 26 -3.16 16.67 -10.85
C ASP A 26 -1.90 15.88 -10.46
N PHE A 27 -1.34 16.11 -9.27
CA PHE A 27 -0.06 15.50 -8.88
C PHE A 27 -0.13 14.83 -7.51
N VAL A 28 0.23 13.56 -7.48
CA VAL A 28 0.33 12.71 -6.29
C VAL A 28 1.80 12.34 -6.07
N ASP A 29 2.27 12.44 -4.83
CA ASP A 29 3.55 11.89 -4.40
C ASP A 29 3.50 10.35 -4.43
N LYS A 30 3.96 9.82 -5.56
CA LYS A 30 4.00 8.38 -5.84
C LYS A 30 4.91 7.60 -4.88
N GLU A 31 5.95 8.24 -4.33
CA GLU A 31 6.83 7.55 -3.38
C GLU A 31 6.16 7.42 -2.02
N GLN A 32 5.50 8.48 -1.55
CA GLN A 32 4.72 8.45 -0.32
C GLN A 32 3.55 7.46 -0.43
N PHE A 33 2.86 7.46 -1.58
CA PHE A 33 1.76 6.54 -1.84
C PHE A 33 2.20 5.07 -1.74
N GLN A 34 3.29 4.69 -2.41
CA GLN A 34 3.82 3.32 -2.35
C GLN A 34 4.17 2.88 -0.91
N VAL A 35 4.77 3.77 -0.10
CA VAL A 35 5.09 3.47 1.31
C VAL A 35 3.82 3.25 2.12
N LEU A 36 2.79 4.09 1.96
CA LEU A 36 1.52 3.96 2.67
C LEU A 36 0.76 2.70 2.25
N ILE A 37 0.69 2.40 0.96
CA ILE A 37 -0.01 1.21 0.46
C ILE A 37 0.67 -0.08 0.91
N ALA A 38 1.99 -0.17 0.82
CA ALA A 38 2.73 -1.31 1.35
C ALA A 38 2.51 -1.48 2.86
N THR A 39 2.33 -0.37 3.59
CA THR A 39 2.00 -0.40 5.01
C THR A 39 0.59 -0.95 5.25
N VAL A 40 -0.40 -0.51 4.46
CA VAL A 40 -1.78 -1.01 4.54
C VAL A 40 -1.82 -2.51 4.26
N TRP A 41 -1.18 -2.95 3.18
CA TRP A 41 -1.12 -4.37 2.82
C TRP A 41 -0.44 -5.21 3.90
N GLY A 42 0.74 -4.78 4.36
CA GLY A 42 1.46 -5.50 5.42
C GLY A 42 0.62 -5.65 6.69
N ASN A 43 -0.13 -4.62 7.09
CA ASN A 43 -0.98 -4.69 8.29
C ASN A 43 -2.19 -5.61 8.06
N ALA A 44 -2.81 -5.56 6.89
CA ALA A 44 -3.91 -6.43 6.55
C ALA A 44 -3.50 -7.91 6.51
N VAL A 45 -2.30 -8.23 6.00
CA VAL A 45 -1.76 -9.59 6.01
C VAL A 45 -1.37 -10.05 7.42
N LEU A 46 -0.83 -9.14 8.25
CA LEU A 46 -0.38 -9.49 9.61
C LEU A 46 -1.54 -9.75 10.57
N GLU A 47 -2.55 -8.88 10.56
CA GLU A 47 -3.70 -8.93 11.45
C GLU A 47 -4.99 -8.57 10.66
N PRO A 48 -5.52 -9.48 9.81
CA PRO A 48 -6.70 -9.23 8.99
C PRO A 48 -7.89 -8.72 9.80
N GLU A 49 -8.09 -9.28 11.00
CA GLU A 49 -9.22 -8.95 11.88
C GLU A 49 -9.15 -7.50 12.39
N ARG A 50 -7.95 -6.90 12.50
CA ARG A 50 -7.80 -5.48 12.85
C ARG A 50 -8.24 -4.54 11.73
N SER A 51 -8.11 -4.98 10.48
CA SER A 51 -8.70 -4.31 9.32
C SER A 51 -10.20 -4.62 9.19
N GLY A 52 -10.71 -5.51 10.03
CA GLY A 52 -12.10 -5.98 10.05
C GLY A 52 -12.46 -6.81 8.82
N ILE A 53 -11.51 -7.62 8.37
CA ILE A 53 -11.66 -8.62 7.32
C ILE A 53 -11.20 -9.99 7.84
N GLU A 54 -11.55 -11.06 7.15
CA GLU A 54 -11.04 -12.40 7.43
C GLU A 54 -9.86 -12.74 6.51
N THR A 55 -9.07 -13.76 6.86
CA THR A 55 -7.96 -14.22 6.00
C THR A 55 -8.43 -14.62 4.59
N SER A 56 -9.66 -15.13 4.45
CA SER A 56 -10.25 -15.45 3.14
C SER A 56 -10.51 -14.23 2.27
N ASP A 57 -10.54 -13.03 2.85
CA ASP A 57 -10.82 -11.78 2.14
C ASP A 57 -9.55 -11.10 1.63
N LEU A 58 -8.37 -11.65 1.95
CA LEU A 58 -7.08 -11.08 1.55
C LEU A 58 -6.89 -11.06 0.03
N GLU A 59 -7.42 -12.05 -0.68
CA GLU A 59 -7.35 -12.09 -2.15
C GLU A 59 -8.17 -10.95 -2.76
N ASP A 60 -9.42 -10.77 -2.32
CA ASP A 60 -10.26 -9.66 -2.78
C ASP A 60 -9.66 -8.29 -2.40
N LEU A 61 -9.05 -8.15 -1.21
CA LEU A 61 -8.35 -6.93 -0.81
C LEU A 61 -7.12 -6.68 -1.70
N HIS A 62 -6.35 -7.72 -2.00
CA HIS A 62 -5.19 -7.63 -2.88
C HIS A 62 -5.57 -7.11 -4.27
N ASP A 63 -6.63 -7.68 -4.85
CA ASP A 63 -7.13 -7.28 -6.17
C ASP A 63 -7.64 -5.84 -6.14
N PHE A 64 -8.41 -5.46 -5.12
CA PHE A 64 -8.83 -4.07 -4.93
C PHE A 64 -7.64 -3.10 -4.81
N LEU A 65 -6.62 -3.44 -4.02
CA LEU A 65 -5.44 -2.59 -3.86
C LEU A 65 -4.69 -2.45 -5.18
N ASN A 66 -4.53 -3.53 -5.96
CA ASN A 66 -3.89 -3.45 -7.27
C ASN A 66 -4.64 -2.53 -8.23
N GLU A 67 -5.98 -2.57 -8.26
CA GLU A 67 -6.77 -1.62 -9.06
C GLU A 67 -6.51 -0.15 -8.64
N GLN A 68 -6.44 0.12 -7.34
CA GLN A 68 -6.17 1.48 -6.85
C GLN A 68 -4.72 1.92 -7.11
N ILE A 69 -3.77 1.00 -6.98
CA ILE A 69 -2.35 1.26 -7.29
C ILE A 69 -2.22 1.62 -8.77
N GLU A 70 -2.81 0.82 -9.64
CA GLU A 70 -2.75 1.03 -11.10
C GLU A 70 -3.30 2.41 -11.47
N ARG A 71 -4.42 2.81 -10.86
CA ARG A 71 -5.05 4.13 -11.06
C ARG A 71 -4.11 5.30 -10.71
N VAL A 72 -3.26 5.15 -9.70
CA VAL A 72 -2.36 6.22 -9.22
C VAL A 72 -0.99 6.15 -9.91
N MET A 73 -0.47 4.95 -10.09
CA MET A 73 0.91 4.71 -10.48
C MET A 73 1.07 4.52 -11.98
N GLY A 74 0.06 3.98 -12.66
CA GLY A 74 0.06 3.61 -14.07
C GLY A 74 -0.26 2.12 -14.27
N GLU A 75 -0.62 1.78 -15.51
CA GLU A 75 -1.00 0.43 -15.93
C GLU A 75 0.03 -0.64 -15.53
N GLY A 76 -0.44 -1.77 -14.99
CA GLY A 76 0.37 -2.93 -14.63
C GLY A 76 1.17 -2.80 -13.33
N VAL A 77 1.10 -1.67 -12.62
CA VAL A 77 1.74 -1.51 -11.31
C VAL A 77 0.89 -2.17 -10.22
N THR A 78 1.53 -2.95 -9.36
CA THR A 78 0.88 -3.77 -8.32
C THR A 78 1.50 -3.53 -6.96
N VAL A 79 0.94 -4.16 -5.92
CA VAL A 79 1.50 -4.14 -4.56
C VAL A 79 2.93 -4.68 -4.53
N THR A 80 3.25 -5.69 -5.34
CA THR A 80 4.61 -6.23 -5.47
C THR A 80 5.60 -5.15 -5.89
N HIS A 81 5.24 -4.32 -6.88
CA HIS A 81 6.08 -3.22 -7.33
C HIS A 81 6.30 -2.17 -6.22
N CYS A 82 5.33 -1.97 -5.31
CA CYS A 82 5.52 -1.10 -4.14
C CYS A 82 6.62 -1.66 -3.21
N PHE A 83 6.68 -2.98 -3.03
CA PHE A 83 7.74 -3.63 -2.24
C PHE A 83 9.09 -3.65 -2.97
N GLU A 84 9.11 -3.84 -4.29
CA GLU A 84 10.32 -3.67 -5.11
C GLU A 84 10.90 -2.26 -4.97
N PHE A 85 10.02 -1.24 -5.01
CA PHE A 85 10.40 0.13 -4.74
C PHE A 85 11.02 0.27 -3.34
N ILE A 86 10.37 -0.24 -2.29
CA ILE A 86 10.85 -0.16 -0.90
C ILE A 86 12.26 -0.71 -0.74
N VAL A 87 12.59 -1.85 -1.37
CA VAL A 87 13.93 -2.45 -1.25
C VAL A 87 14.96 -1.85 -2.21
N SER A 88 14.53 -1.00 -3.14
CA SER A 88 15.43 -0.30 -4.04
C SER A 88 16.20 0.81 -3.32
N LYS A 89 17.31 1.26 -3.92
CA LYS A 89 18.05 2.42 -3.42
C LYS A 89 17.17 3.68 -3.36
N GLN A 90 16.28 3.86 -4.34
CA GLN A 90 15.38 5.02 -4.36
C GLN A 90 14.35 4.96 -3.23
N GLY A 91 13.79 3.77 -2.96
CA GLY A 91 12.89 3.55 -1.83
C GLY A 91 13.57 3.80 -0.51
N GLU A 92 14.78 3.28 -0.32
CA GLU A 92 15.61 3.53 0.86
C GLU A 92 15.81 5.04 1.13
N ASP A 93 16.20 5.78 0.09
CA ASP A 93 16.36 7.24 0.18
C ASP A 93 15.01 7.93 0.47
N SER A 94 13.90 7.41 -0.06
CA SER A 94 12.56 7.93 0.20
C SER A 94 12.10 7.70 1.63
N LEU A 95 12.27 6.49 2.18
CA LEU A 95 11.97 6.16 3.57
C LEU A 95 12.72 7.11 4.53
N ALA A 96 13.98 7.41 4.22
CA ALA A 96 14.77 8.37 4.97
C ALA A 96 14.21 9.80 4.87
N ARG A 97 13.85 10.28 3.67
CA ARG A 97 13.23 11.61 3.48
C ARG A 97 11.89 11.74 4.21
N GLN A 98 11.07 10.71 4.16
CA GLN A 98 9.76 10.63 4.81
C GLN A 98 9.87 10.43 6.33
N ARG A 99 11.09 10.28 6.87
CA ARG A 99 11.38 10.05 8.30
C ARG A 99 10.64 8.84 8.87
N VAL A 100 10.53 7.79 8.06
CA VAL A 100 9.98 6.50 8.50
C VAL A 100 10.81 5.98 9.66
N THR A 101 10.14 5.55 10.73
CA THR A 101 10.84 5.04 11.93
C THR A 101 11.57 3.73 11.63
N ALA A 102 12.59 3.40 12.42
CA ALA A 102 13.33 2.14 12.27
C ALA A 102 12.39 0.92 12.31
N ASN A 103 11.44 0.89 13.25
CA ASN A 103 10.47 -0.20 13.38
C ASN A 103 9.57 -0.34 12.15
N HIS A 104 9.08 0.79 11.62
CA HIS A 104 8.23 0.77 10.42
C HIS A 104 9.03 0.35 9.18
N LYS A 105 10.28 0.78 9.07
CA LYS A 105 11.19 0.32 8.01
C LYS A 105 11.45 -1.18 8.10
N GLU A 106 11.76 -1.69 9.29
CA GLU A 106 11.95 -3.13 9.53
C GLU A 106 10.70 -3.94 9.16
N PHE A 107 9.51 -3.44 9.53
CA PHE A 107 8.23 -4.01 9.14
C PHE A 107 8.08 -4.10 7.61
N LEU A 108 8.36 -3.02 6.88
CA LEU A 108 8.25 -3.01 5.42
C LEU A 108 9.25 -3.99 4.76
N HIS A 109 10.49 -4.05 5.24
CA HIS A 109 11.47 -5.00 4.73
C HIS A 109 11.15 -6.45 5.08
N TYR A 110 10.52 -6.70 6.22
CA TYR A 110 10.07 -8.04 6.59
C TYR A 110 9.10 -8.57 5.52
N PHE A 111 8.07 -7.78 5.17
CA PHE A 111 7.12 -8.17 4.13
C PHE A 111 7.75 -8.23 2.74
N ALA A 112 8.65 -7.32 2.40
CA ALA A 112 9.37 -7.37 1.14
C ALA A 112 10.10 -8.72 0.94
N ARG A 113 10.69 -9.30 2.00
CA ARG A 113 11.37 -10.61 1.93
C ARG A 113 10.41 -11.81 1.80
N LEU A 114 9.13 -11.64 2.10
CA LEU A 114 8.12 -12.69 1.95
C LEU A 114 7.47 -12.67 0.57
N ILE A 115 7.39 -11.48 -0.04
CA ILE A 115 6.70 -11.25 -1.32
C ILE A 115 7.67 -11.37 -2.51
N LEU A 116 8.92 -10.92 -2.34
CA LEU A 116 9.97 -10.91 -3.38
C LEU A 116 10.87 -12.14 -3.26
#